data_AF-A0AAZ3QRY4-F1
#
_entry.id   AF-A0AAZ3QRY4-F1
#
_cell.length_a   1.000
_cell.length_b   1.000
_cell.length_c   1.000
_cell.angle_alpha   90.00
_cell.angle_beta   90.00
_cell.angle_gamma   90.00
#
_symmetry.space_group_name_H-M   'P 1'
#
loop_
_entity.id
_entity.type
_entity.pdbx_description
1 polymer ?
#
loop_
_entity_poly.entity_id
_entity_poly.type
_entity_poly.pdbx_seq_one_letter_code
_entity_poly.pdbx_strand_id
1 'polypeptide(L)'
;MTVTYSSKVANATFFGFHRLLLRWRGSIYKLLYREFIVFVLLYTLVSLVYRLALSDPEKRFFEKLALHCNKYAEQIPVTFVLGFYVTLVVNRWWNQFVNLPWPDRLMFLVSSCVHGHDEQGRLLRRTLMRYVNLTSLLIFRSVSTAVCKRFPTMEHVVEAGFMTPEERKIFDAVKSPHLKYWIPVVWFSNMASRARTEGRIKDSVDLQTILNEMNTFRTWCSTLFGYDWVGIPLVYTQVVTLAVYTFIFACIIGRQFLDPAQGYPGHDQDFYVPIFTMLQFFFYSGWLKVAEQLINPFGEDDDDFEANWCIDRNLQVSLIAVDEMHMNFPPMTKDIYWNDSEALPPYTLAAADYCIPSFLGSTRELDPPIQNGTDKIPKLRSRILRNWCKRTEEQTQFRHFTYTCVIAKKQQTSNTIERNAHKSNPARITAGNRCPIYPQKSKQMKTRCEKEHRQPEKEKGIGSG
;
A
#
# COMPACT_ATOMS: atom_id res chain seq x y z
N MET A 1 1.36 14.08 1.64
CA MET A 1 2.11 12.86 1.26
C MET A 1 2.22 11.92 2.43
N THR A 2 1.29 10.93 2.46
CA THR A 2 1.23 9.76 3.34
C THR A 2 2.61 9.17 3.62
N VAL A 3 2.85 8.65 4.82
CA VAL A 3 4.18 8.21 5.26
C VAL A 3 4.39 6.72 4.98
N THR A 4 4.93 6.38 3.81
CA THR A 4 5.27 4.99 3.49
C THR A 4 6.60 4.54 4.13
N TYR A 5 6.57 3.43 4.87
CA TYR A 5 7.76 2.83 5.48
C TYR A 5 7.90 1.31 5.30
N SER A 6 7.02 0.67 4.52
CA SER A 6 6.95 -0.80 4.34
C SER A 6 8.29 -1.43 3.95
N SER A 7 9.05 -0.81 3.04
CA SER A 7 10.35 -1.33 2.61
C SER A 7 11.42 -1.33 3.72
N LYS A 8 11.27 -0.49 4.74
CA LYS A 8 12.21 -0.43 5.88
C LYS A 8 11.94 -1.48 6.95
N VAL A 9 10.74 -2.08 6.93
CA VAL A 9 10.31 -3.13 7.86
C VAL A 9 9.97 -4.45 7.14
N ALA A 10 10.44 -4.61 5.90
CA ALA A 10 10.20 -5.82 5.11
C ALA A 10 10.76 -7.08 5.80
N ASN A 11 11.84 -6.94 6.56
CA ASN A 11 12.46 -8.03 7.33
C ASN A 11 12.48 -7.70 8.82
N ALA A 12 12.17 -8.71 9.65
CA ALA A 12 12.34 -8.63 11.11
C ALA A 12 13.83 -8.64 11.46
N THR A 13 14.39 -7.47 11.76
CA THR A 13 15.79 -7.29 12.15
C THR A 13 15.89 -6.71 13.56
N PHE A 14 17.02 -6.92 14.25
CA PHE A 14 17.24 -6.52 15.65
C PHE A 14 16.85 -5.05 15.94
N PHE A 15 17.22 -4.12 15.05
CA PHE A 15 16.84 -2.71 15.14
C PHE A 15 15.76 -2.28 14.13
N GLY A 16 14.86 -3.17 13.74
CA GLY A 16 13.80 -2.90 12.77
C GLY A 16 12.92 -1.72 13.19
N PHE A 17 12.14 -1.88 14.26
CA PHE A 17 11.22 -0.84 14.75
C PHE A 17 11.92 0.30 15.49
N HIS A 18 13.07 0.03 16.13
CA HIS A 18 13.87 1.07 16.78
C HIS A 18 14.23 2.22 15.83
N ARG A 19 14.50 1.91 14.55
CA ARG A 19 14.76 2.93 13.51
C ARG A 19 13.55 3.82 13.20
N LEU A 20 12.33 3.36 13.47
CA LEU A 20 11.11 4.14 13.25
C LEU A 20 10.95 5.23 14.32
N LEU A 21 11.42 4.97 15.55
CA LEU A 21 11.41 5.96 16.64
C LEU A 21 12.30 7.18 16.38
N LEU A 22 13.17 7.14 15.37
CA LEU A 22 14.02 8.27 14.97
C LEU A 22 13.39 9.12 13.85
N ARG A 23 12.21 8.77 13.35
CA ARG A 23 11.54 9.52 12.29
C ARG A 23 10.71 10.66 12.87
N TRP A 24 10.70 11.79 12.14
CA TRP A 24 9.93 12.98 12.53
C TRP A 24 8.58 13.12 11.79
N ARG A 25 8.58 12.92 10.48
CA ARG A 25 7.37 13.06 9.63
C ARG A 25 6.35 11.98 9.96
N GLY A 26 5.10 12.38 10.21
CA GLY A 26 4.02 11.50 10.68
C GLY A 26 4.33 10.79 12.00
N SER A 27 5.22 11.36 12.83
CA SER A 27 5.61 10.72 14.09
C SER A 27 4.77 11.18 15.26
N ILE A 28 4.76 10.35 16.30
CA ILE A 28 4.17 10.66 17.60
C ILE A 28 4.73 11.97 18.19
N TYR A 29 6.01 12.29 17.96
CA TYR A 29 6.64 13.50 18.49
C TYR A 29 6.08 14.76 17.81
N LYS A 30 5.89 14.71 16.48
CA LYS A 30 5.30 15.83 15.73
C LYS A 30 3.86 16.09 16.13
N LEU A 31 3.12 15.05 16.52
CA LEU A 31 1.72 15.16 16.97
C LEU A 31 1.59 15.63 18.43
N LEU A 32 2.56 15.33 19.30
CA LEU A 32 2.45 15.58 20.74
C LEU A 32 3.29 16.73 21.28
N TYR A 33 4.25 17.29 20.53
CA TYR A 33 5.22 18.22 21.11
C TYR A 33 4.58 19.42 21.82
N ARG A 34 3.43 19.93 21.32
CA ARG A 34 2.73 21.06 21.93
C ARG A 34 2.09 20.67 23.26
N GLU A 35 1.32 19.59 23.27
CA GLU A 35 0.66 19.08 24.48
C GLU A 35 1.69 18.60 25.51
N PHE A 36 2.80 18.01 25.06
CA PHE A 36 3.90 17.59 25.91
C PHE A 36 4.58 18.79 26.59
N ILE A 37 4.85 19.88 25.86
CA ILE A 37 5.39 21.11 26.44
C ILE A 37 4.42 21.65 27.50
N VAL A 38 3.11 21.71 27.22
CA VAL A 38 2.11 22.17 28.19
C VAL A 38 2.09 21.28 29.43
N PHE A 39 2.12 19.96 29.25
CA PHE A 39 2.16 18.99 30.36
C PHE A 39 3.40 19.20 31.25
N VAL A 40 4.58 19.32 30.64
CA VAL A 40 5.84 19.56 31.38
C VAL A 40 5.78 20.89 32.11
N LEU A 41 5.33 21.96 31.46
CA LEU A 41 5.22 23.29 32.09
C LEU A 41 4.26 23.29 33.29
N LEU A 42 3.08 22.66 33.16
CA LEU A 42 2.12 22.56 34.26
C LEU A 42 2.67 21.71 35.41
N TYR A 43 3.29 20.58 35.11
CA TYR A 43 3.91 19.73 36.13
C TYR A 43 5.01 20.49 36.88
N THR A 44 5.90 21.16 36.16
CA THR A 44 6.98 21.96 36.75
C THR A 44 6.43 23.13 37.56
N LEU A 45 5.40 23.83 37.08
CA LEU A 45 4.75 24.91 37.81
C LEU A 45 4.20 24.43 39.16
N VAL A 46 3.45 23.32 39.16
CA VAL A 46 2.92 22.72 40.39
C VAL A 46 4.06 22.33 41.35
N SER A 47 5.15 21.76 40.82
CA SER A 47 6.32 21.40 41.62
C SER A 47 7.00 22.63 42.25
N LEU A 48 7.14 23.73 41.50
CA LEU A 48 7.72 24.98 42.00
C LEU A 48 6.82 25.63 43.05
N VAL A 49 5.50 25.63 42.85
CA VAL A 49 4.53 26.12 43.85
C VAL A 49 4.67 25.31 45.15
N TYR A 50 4.66 23.97 45.05
CA TYR A 50 4.82 23.08 46.20
C TYR A 50 6.13 23.34 46.97
N ARG A 51 7.26 23.52 46.26
CA ARG A 51 8.59 23.68 46.88
C ARG A 51 8.83 25.07 47.44
N LEU A 52 8.47 26.12 46.69
CA LEU A 52 8.91 27.49 46.94
C LEU A 52 7.82 28.41 47.49
N ALA A 53 6.55 28.15 47.18
CA ALA A 53 5.45 29.07 47.51
C ALA A 53 4.58 28.61 48.68
N LEU A 54 4.32 27.30 48.82
CA LEU A 54 3.48 26.77 49.89
C LEU A 54 4.20 26.82 51.25
N SER A 55 3.47 27.24 52.27
CA SER A 55 3.89 27.11 53.68
C SER A 55 3.80 25.65 54.16
N ASP A 56 4.47 25.32 55.27
CA ASP A 56 4.45 23.96 55.81
C ASP A 56 3.04 23.36 56.03
N PRO A 57 2.04 24.06 56.61
CA PRO A 57 0.70 23.48 56.73
C PRO A 57 0.03 23.24 55.36
N GLU A 58 0.26 24.12 54.39
CA GLU A 58 -0.29 23.98 53.03
C GLU A 58 0.38 22.82 52.27
N LYS A 59 1.68 22.59 52.47
CA LYS A 59 2.40 21.42 51.94
C LYS A 59 1.77 20.12 52.43
N ARG A 60 1.43 20.01 53.72
CA ARG A 60 0.77 18.82 54.28
C ARG A 60 -0.62 18.59 53.69
N PHE A 61 -1.33 19.65 53.31
CA PHE A 61 -2.60 19.52 52.60
C PHE A 61 -2.40 19.07 51.15
N PHE A 62 -1.44 19.67 50.45
CA PHE A 62 -1.07 19.31 49.08
C PHE A 62 -0.63 17.84 48.97
N GLU A 63 0.17 17.34 49.90
CA GLU A 63 0.61 15.95 49.93
C GLU A 63 -0.57 14.98 50.04
N LYS A 64 -1.56 15.28 50.90
CA LYS A 64 -2.80 14.49 51.00
C LYS A 64 -3.58 14.52 49.69
N LEU A 65 -3.65 15.67 49.02
CA LEU A 65 -4.30 15.80 47.71
C LEU A 65 -3.56 15.00 46.64
N ALA A 66 -2.23 15.05 46.60
CA ALA A 66 -1.42 14.29 45.67
C ALA A 66 -1.62 12.78 45.85
N LEU A 67 -1.57 12.28 47.09
CA LEU A 67 -1.85 10.88 47.40
C LEU A 67 -3.26 10.46 46.96
N HIS A 68 -4.24 11.35 47.15
CA HIS A 68 -5.62 11.11 46.71
C HIS A 68 -5.72 11.03 45.18
N CYS A 69 -5.16 12.01 44.45
CA CYS A 69 -5.13 12.02 42.98
C CYS A 69 -4.40 10.79 42.42
N ASN A 70 -3.30 10.35 43.04
CA ASN A 70 -2.55 9.18 42.58
C ASN A 70 -3.41 7.91 42.68
N LYS A 71 -4.14 7.73 43.78
CA LYS A 71 -5.05 6.59 43.98
C LYS A 71 -6.13 6.53 42.90
N TYR A 72 -6.71 7.67 42.52
CA TYR A 72 -7.73 7.71 41.47
C TYR A 72 -7.12 7.50 40.07
N ALA A 73 -5.92 8.02 39.80
CA ALA A 73 -5.25 7.81 38.52
C ALA A 73 -5.07 6.31 38.20
N GLU A 74 -4.80 5.48 39.20
CA GLU A 74 -4.67 4.03 39.04
C GLU A 74 -6.00 3.30 38.79
N GLN A 75 -7.13 3.92 39.17
CA GLN A 75 -8.47 3.33 39.01
C GLN A 75 -9.09 3.61 37.65
N ILE A 76 -8.61 4.60 36.90
CA ILE A 76 -9.20 4.97 35.61
C ILE A 76 -8.82 3.90 34.56
N PRO A 77 -9.79 3.18 33.96
CA PRO A 77 -9.50 2.11 33.00
C PRO A 77 -9.24 2.66 31.59
N VAL A 78 -8.30 3.61 31.46
CA VAL A 78 -8.01 4.34 30.19
C VAL A 78 -7.68 3.36 29.07
N THR A 79 -6.86 2.33 29.35
CA THR A 79 -6.41 1.35 28.36
C THR A 79 -7.57 0.64 27.67
N PHE A 80 -8.63 0.29 28.40
CA PHE A 80 -9.78 -0.43 27.85
C PHE A 80 -10.56 0.49 26.91
N VAL A 81 -10.99 1.66 27.41
CA VAL A 81 -11.80 2.62 26.65
C VAL A 81 -11.07 3.10 25.39
N LEU A 82 -9.76 3.39 25.53
CA LEU A 82 -8.92 3.83 24.42
C LEU A 82 -8.70 2.72 23.39
N GLY A 83 -8.52 1.46 23.83
CA GLY A 83 -8.35 0.32 22.95
C GLY A 83 -9.54 0.05 22.04
N PHE A 84 -10.77 0.05 22.59
CA PHE A 84 -11.98 -0.12 21.77
C PHE A 84 -12.20 1.05 20.82
N TYR A 85 -11.99 2.27 21.28
CA TYR A 85 -12.16 3.46 20.48
C TYR A 85 -11.17 3.54 19.31
N VAL A 86 -9.87 3.33 19.57
CA VAL A 86 -8.83 3.35 18.53
C VAL A 86 -9.06 2.22 17.52
N THR A 87 -9.45 1.03 17.97
CA THR A 87 -9.79 -0.09 17.05
C THR A 87 -10.96 0.27 16.13
N LEU A 88 -12.01 0.91 16.67
CA LEU A 88 -13.12 1.41 15.86
C LEU A 88 -12.66 2.43 14.81
N VAL A 89 -11.81 3.38 15.20
CA VAL A 89 -11.27 4.40 14.29
C VAL A 89 -10.43 3.75 13.19
N VAL A 90 -9.49 2.85 13.53
CA VAL A 90 -8.64 2.15 12.55
C VAL A 90 -9.48 1.33 11.57
N ASN A 91 -10.53 0.65 12.04
CA ASN A 91 -11.43 -0.09 11.16
C ASN A 91 -12.18 0.83 10.20
N ARG A 92 -12.65 2.00 10.65
CA ARG A 92 -13.30 3.00 9.78
C ARG A 92 -12.30 3.59 8.79
N TRP A 93 -11.10 3.92 9.23
CA TRP A 93 -10.00 4.41 8.40
C TRP A 93 -9.69 3.44 7.26
N TRP A 94 -9.49 2.15 7.58
CA TRP A 94 -9.19 1.14 6.57
C TRP A 94 -10.36 0.92 5.61
N ASN A 95 -11.60 0.90 6.12
CA ASN A 95 -12.77 0.78 5.27
C ASN A 95 -12.93 1.98 4.32
N GLN A 96 -12.59 3.20 4.74
CA GLN A 96 -12.53 4.35 3.83
C GLN A 96 -11.45 4.16 2.75
N PHE A 97 -10.26 3.67 3.11
CA PHE A 97 -9.16 3.42 2.17
C PHE A 97 -9.55 2.41 1.06
N VAL A 98 -10.12 1.27 1.43
CA VAL A 98 -10.50 0.23 0.45
C VAL A 98 -11.70 0.62 -0.42
N ASN A 99 -12.44 1.67 -0.03
CA ASN A 99 -13.55 2.25 -0.79
C ASN A 99 -13.15 3.52 -1.55
N LEU A 100 -11.84 3.80 -1.72
CA LEU A 100 -11.41 4.84 -2.66
C LEU A 100 -11.86 4.47 -4.09
N PRO A 101 -12.52 5.38 -4.84
CA PRO A 101 -13.04 5.06 -6.17
C PRO A 101 -11.93 4.95 -7.22
N TRP A 102 -11.61 3.71 -7.63
CA TRP A 102 -10.65 3.40 -8.68
C TRP A 102 -11.36 3.14 -10.03
N PRO A 103 -10.97 3.82 -11.13
CA PRO A 103 -11.63 3.66 -12.43
C PRO A 103 -11.23 2.38 -13.16
N ASP A 104 -10.20 1.66 -12.70
CA ASP A 104 -9.51 0.62 -13.46
C ASP A 104 -10.43 -0.48 -14.00
N ARG A 105 -11.37 -0.97 -13.19
CA ARG A 105 -12.34 -2.00 -13.62
C ARG A 105 -13.22 -1.51 -14.78
N LEU A 106 -13.74 -0.28 -14.66
CA LEU A 106 -14.55 0.36 -15.69
C LEU A 106 -13.74 0.67 -16.95
N MET A 107 -12.51 1.16 -16.76
CA MET A 107 -11.56 1.46 -17.83
C MET A 107 -11.29 0.24 -18.72
N PHE A 108 -11.07 -0.94 -18.12
CA PHE A 108 -10.85 -2.16 -18.90
C PHE A 108 -12.07 -2.51 -19.74
N LEU A 109 -13.26 -2.49 -19.14
CA LEU A 109 -14.51 -2.81 -19.84
C LEU A 109 -14.84 -1.79 -20.94
N VAL A 110 -14.70 -0.50 -20.67
CA VAL A 110 -14.93 0.55 -21.67
C VAL A 110 -13.93 0.43 -22.82
N SER A 111 -12.67 0.12 -22.53
CA SER A 111 -11.66 -0.09 -23.57
C SER A 111 -11.97 -1.32 -24.45
N SER A 112 -12.43 -2.43 -23.86
CA SER A 112 -12.68 -3.66 -24.62
C SER A 112 -14.05 -3.71 -25.33
N CYS A 113 -15.10 -3.19 -24.69
CA CYS A 113 -16.49 -3.41 -25.11
C CYS A 113 -17.11 -2.25 -25.88
N VAL A 114 -16.50 -1.04 -25.84
CA VAL A 114 -16.99 0.12 -26.59
C VAL A 114 -16.16 0.31 -27.86
N HIS A 115 -16.70 -0.14 -28.99
CA HIS A 115 -15.98 -0.24 -30.25
C HIS A 115 -15.97 1.04 -31.08
N GLY A 116 -14.94 1.16 -31.94
CA GLY A 116 -14.83 2.22 -32.94
C GLY A 116 -13.44 2.85 -32.96
N HIS A 117 -12.79 2.81 -34.12
CA HIS A 117 -11.50 3.47 -34.37
C HIS A 117 -11.65 4.89 -34.94
N ASP A 118 -12.87 5.25 -35.32
CA ASP A 118 -13.23 6.59 -35.76
C ASP A 118 -13.27 7.56 -34.56
N GLU A 119 -13.26 8.85 -34.89
CA GLU A 119 -13.28 9.94 -33.91
C GLU A 119 -14.45 9.83 -32.92
N GLN A 120 -15.62 9.41 -33.40
CA GLN A 120 -16.80 9.25 -32.55
C GLN A 120 -16.64 8.11 -31.54
N GLY A 121 -16.03 6.99 -31.92
CA GLY A 121 -15.73 5.88 -31.00
C GLY A 121 -14.75 6.29 -29.91
N ARG A 122 -13.70 7.02 -30.30
CA ARG A 122 -12.73 7.63 -29.38
C ARG A 122 -13.39 8.61 -28.42
N LEU A 123 -14.20 9.54 -28.94
CA LEU A 123 -14.92 10.53 -28.16
C LEU A 123 -15.84 9.86 -27.12
N LEU A 124 -16.59 8.84 -27.53
CA LEU A 124 -17.48 8.08 -26.66
C LEU A 124 -16.73 7.44 -25.48
N ARG A 125 -15.65 6.70 -25.75
CA ARG A 125 -14.84 6.06 -24.70
C ARG A 125 -14.25 7.06 -23.72
N ARG A 126 -13.66 8.15 -24.22
CA ARG A 126 -13.09 9.21 -23.39
C ARG A 126 -14.16 9.92 -22.54
N THR A 127 -15.34 10.15 -23.10
CA THR A 127 -16.46 10.80 -22.41
C THR A 127 -17.02 9.92 -21.29
N LEU A 128 -17.19 8.61 -21.54
CA LEU A 128 -17.58 7.64 -20.51
C LEU A 128 -16.60 7.67 -19.33
N MET A 129 -15.29 7.57 -19.58
CA MET A 129 -14.31 7.64 -18.50
C MET A 129 -14.24 9.00 -17.81
N ARG A 130 -14.47 10.10 -18.54
CA ARG A 130 -14.53 11.42 -17.94
C ARG A 130 -15.72 11.55 -16.98
N TYR A 131 -16.86 10.93 -17.24
CA TYR A 131 -17.99 10.90 -16.29
C TYR A 131 -17.67 10.09 -15.02
N VAL A 132 -16.92 8.99 -15.15
CA VAL A 132 -16.39 8.23 -13.98
C VAL A 132 -15.48 9.12 -13.14
N ASN A 133 -14.52 9.79 -13.78
CA ASN A 133 -13.57 10.68 -13.10
C ASN A 133 -14.23 11.94 -12.52
N LEU A 134 -15.26 12.46 -13.18
CA LEU A 134 -16.03 13.59 -12.67
C LEU A 134 -16.81 13.19 -11.41
N THR A 135 -17.40 11.98 -11.40
CA THR A 135 -18.07 11.43 -10.20
C THR A 135 -17.09 11.34 -9.02
N SER A 136 -15.89 10.77 -9.23
CA SER A 136 -14.89 10.66 -8.16
C SER A 136 -14.38 12.01 -7.68
N LEU A 137 -14.15 12.96 -8.59
CA LEU A 137 -13.75 14.32 -8.22
C LEU A 137 -14.83 15.02 -7.38
N LEU A 138 -16.10 14.94 -7.76
CA LEU A 138 -17.20 15.58 -7.03
C LEU A 138 -17.33 15.01 -5.60
N ILE A 139 -17.17 13.70 -5.43
CA ILE A 139 -17.20 13.11 -4.07
C ILE A 139 -15.95 13.48 -3.28
N PHE A 140 -14.75 13.39 -3.86
CA PHE A 140 -13.51 13.74 -3.17
C PHE A 140 -13.48 15.20 -2.72
N ARG A 141 -13.94 16.12 -3.56
CA ARG A 141 -14.12 17.54 -3.21
C ARG A 141 -15.03 17.73 -2.00
N SER A 142 -16.02 16.86 -1.81
CA SER A 142 -17.01 16.99 -0.74
C SER A 142 -16.50 16.46 0.59
N VAL A 143 -15.69 15.39 0.57
CA VAL A 143 -15.18 14.73 1.78
C VAL A 143 -13.74 15.10 2.14
N SER A 144 -12.97 15.68 1.21
CA SER A 144 -11.56 16.03 1.41
C SER A 144 -11.32 17.53 1.35
N THR A 145 -10.74 18.06 2.43
CA THR A 145 -10.34 19.47 2.54
C THR A 145 -9.23 19.80 1.54
N ALA A 146 -8.25 18.90 1.36
CA ALA A 146 -7.16 19.06 0.39
C ALA A 146 -7.67 19.15 -1.05
N VAL A 147 -8.72 18.39 -1.41
CA VAL A 147 -9.33 18.43 -2.75
C VAL A 147 -10.25 19.65 -2.90
N CYS A 148 -10.99 20.01 -1.86
CA CYS A 148 -11.82 21.22 -1.83
C CYS A 148 -11.00 22.51 -1.99
N LYS A 149 -9.77 22.55 -1.44
CA LYS A 149 -8.86 23.68 -1.69
C LYS A 149 -8.35 23.74 -3.13
N ARG A 150 -8.12 22.58 -3.76
CA ARG A 150 -7.68 22.51 -5.17
C ARG A 150 -8.81 22.87 -6.13
N PHE A 151 -10.02 22.43 -5.82
CA PHE A 151 -11.22 22.76 -6.56
C PHE A 151 -12.19 23.37 -5.55
N PRO A 152 -12.28 24.71 -5.45
CA PRO A 152 -13.23 25.38 -4.55
C PRO A 152 -14.60 25.63 -5.18
N THR A 153 -14.67 25.90 -6.49
CA THR A 153 -15.94 26.13 -7.22
C THR A 153 -16.06 25.23 -8.45
N MET A 154 -17.28 25.01 -8.96
CA MET A 154 -17.44 24.13 -10.12
C MET A 154 -16.76 24.70 -11.39
N GLU A 155 -16.53 26.01 -11.45
CA GLU A 155 -15.74 26.64 -12.50
C GLU A 155 -14.32 26.05 -12.53
N HIS A 156 -13.69 25.82 -11.37
CA HIS A 156 -12.39 25.14 -11.29
C HIS A 156 -12.46 23.69 -11.79
N VAL A 157 -13.60 23.01 -11.64
CA VAL A 157 -13.82 21.65 -12.16
C VAL A 157 -13.91 21.67 -13.69
N VAL A 158 -14.51 22.71 -14.24
CA VAL A 158 -14.61 22.93 -15.69
C VAL A 158 -13.26 23.31 -16.28
N GLU A 159 -12.56 24.29 -15.70
CA GLU A 159 -11.24 24.76 -16.13
C GLU A 159 -10.19 23.65 -16.08
N ALA A 160 -10.28 22.75 -15.09
CA ALA A 160 -9.41 21.58 -14.99
C ALA A 160 -9.74 20.45 -15.99
N GLY A 161 -10.79 20.60 -16.80
CA GLY A 161 -11.13 19.66 -17.88
C GLY A 161 -11.90 18.41 -17.45
N PHE A 162 -12.41 18.35 -16.22
CA PHE A 162 -13.25 17.23 -15.77
C PHE A 162 -14.69 17.36 -16.26
N MET A 163 -15.18 18.58 -16.42
CA MET A 163 -16.52 18.91 -16.90
C MET A 163 -16.41 19.90 -18.06
N THR A 164 -17.21 19.72 -19.12
CA THR A 164 -17.25 20.71 -20.21
C THR A 164 -18.20 21.87 -19.84
N PRO A 165 -18.06 23.06 -20.48
CA PRO A 165 -18.99 24.17 -20.25
C PRO A 165 -20.45 23.82 -20.57
N GLU A 166 -20.70 22.97 -21.57
CA GLU A 166 -22.06 22.53 -21.91
C GLU A 166 -22.62 21.55 -20.87
N GLU A 167 -21.79 20.63 -20.36
CA GLU A 167 -22.20 19.78 -19.24
C GLU A 167 -22.49 20.58 -17.99
N ARG A 168 -21.73 21.66 -17.72
CA ARG A 168 -21.99 22.57 -16.59
C ARG A 168 -23.38 23.18 -16.68
N LYS A 169 -23.80 23.65 -17.86
CA LYS A 169 -25.16 24.16 -18.07
C LYS A 169 -26.23 23.11 -17.74
N ILE A 170 -26.04 21.88 -18.23
CA ILE A 170 -26.97 20.77 -17.97
C ILE A 170 -26.97 20.38 -16.48
N PHE A 171 -25.80 20.34 -15.85
CA PHE A 171 -25.62 20.04 -14.42
C PHE A 171 -26.36 21.05 -13.53
N ASP A 172 -26.30 22.33 -13.89
CA ASP A 172 -26.94 23.42 -13.14
C ASP A 172 -28.45 23.46 -13.37
N ALA A 173 -28.92 23.09 -14.57
CA ALA A 173 -30.34 23.00 -14.90
C ALA A 173 -31.08 21.94 -14.05
N VAL A 174 -30.39 20.89 -13.58
CA VAL A 174 -30.98 19.88 -12.69
C VAL A 174 -31.24 20.50 -11.32
N LYS A 175 -32.51 20.78 -11.01
CA LYS A 175 -32.95 21.29 -9.70
C LYS A 175 -32.91 20.18 -8.65
N SER A 176 -31.91 20.23 -7.77
CA SER A 176 -31.82 19.37 -6.60
C SER A 176 -31.07 20.10 -5.48
N PRO A 177 -31.57 20.09 -4.23
CA PRO A 177 -30.87 20.66 -3.09
C PRO A 177 -29.74 19.75 -2.57
N HIS A 178 -29.66 18.51 -3.06
CA HIS A 178 -28.70 17.51 -2.57
C HIS A 178 -27.39 17.53 -3.37
N LEU A 179 -26.32 16.96 -2.78
CA LEU A 179 -25.04 16.81 -3.45
C LEU A 179 -25.18 16.03 -4.77
N LYS A 180 -24.78 16.66 -5.88
CA LYS A 180 -25.04 16.21 -7.25
C LYS A 180 -23.96 15.28 -7.82
N TYR A 181 -23.16 14.61 -6.98
CA TYR A 181 -22.12 13.68 -7.45
C TYR A 181 -22.67 12.49 -8.25
N TRP A 182 -23.97 12.17 -8.10
CA TRP A 182 -24.67 11.11 -8.81
C TRP A 182 -25.05 11.47 -10.26
N ILE A 183 -25.03 12.75 -10.65
CA ILE A 183 -25.44 13.18 -11.99
C ILE A 183 -24.58 12.55 -13.10
N PRO A 184 -23.23 12.58 -13.03
CA PRO A 184 -22.41 11.96 -14.08
C PRO A 184 -22.57 10.44 -14.14
N VAL A 185 -22.99 9.79 -13.04
CA VAL A 185 -23.35 8.36 -13.05
C VAL A 185 -24.57 8.09 -13.92
N VAL A 186 -25.60 8.94 -13.83
CA VAL A 186 -26.78 8.85 -14.70
C VAL A 186 -26.42 9.13 -16.16
N TRP A 187 -25.58 10.14 -16.41
CA TRP A 187 -25.08 10.43 -17.76
C TRP A 187 -24.28 9.27 -18.35
N PHE A 188 -23.43 8.62 -17.55
CA PHE A 188 -22.69 7.43 -17.96
C PHE A 188 -23.63 6.31 -18.38
N SER A 189 -24.62 5.97 -17.53
CA SER A 189 -25.57 4.89 -17.81
C SER A 189 -26.36 5.15 -19.08
N ASN A 190 -26.90 6.36 -19.26
CA ASN A 190 -27.64 6.74 -20.47
C ASN A 190 -26.75 6.71 -21.72
N MET A 191 -25.51 7.16 -21.61
CA MET A 191 -24.56 7.15 -22.72
C MET A 191 -24.15 5.72 -23.11
N ALA A 192 -23.96 4.84 -22.13
CA ALA A 192 -23.69 3.42 -22.38
C ALA A 192 -24.90 2.73 -23.04
N SER A 193 -26.12 3.00 -22.57
CA SER A 193 -27.35 2.49 -23.22
C SER A 193 -27.50 2.99 -24.65
N ARG A 194 -27.22 4.28 -24.89
CA ARG A 194 -27.23 4.85 -26.26
C ARG A 194 -26.17 4.21 -27.15
N ALA A 195 -24.95 4.02 -26.64
CA ALA A 195 -23.87 3.34 -27.35
C ALA A 195 -24.25 1.92 -27.78
N ARG A 196 -25.05 1.22 -26.96
CA ARG A 196 -25.60 -0.10 -27.31
C ARG A 196 -26.63 -0.03 -28.45
N THR A 197 -27.50 0.98 -28.44
CA THR A 197 -28.48 1.20 -29.53
C THR A 197 -27.79 1.58 -30.84
N GLU A 198 -26.69 2.35 -30.76
CA GLU A 198 -25.87 2.75 -31.91
C GLU A 198 -24.90 1.65 -32.38
N GLY A 199 -24.93 0.45 -31.78
CA GLY A 199 -24.08 -0.69 -32.15
C GLY A 199 -22.61 -0.55 -31.76
N ARG A 200 -22.26 0.45 -30.94
CA ARG A 200 -20.90 0.64 -30.38
C ARG A 200 -20.58 -0.35 -29.28
N ILE A 201 -21.59 -0.76 -28.53
CA ILE A 201 -21.56 -1.94 -27.66
C ILE A 201 -22.36 -3.02 -28.38
N LYS A 202 -21.80 -4.21 -28.58
CA LYS A 202 -22.42 -5.26 -29.39
C LYS A 202 -23.53 -5.98 -28.64
N ASP A 203 -23.21 -6.44 -27.44
CA ASP A 203 -24.07 -7.35 -26.70
C ASP A 203 -24.69 -6.69 -25.46
N SER A 204 -25.89 -7.14 -25.10
CA SER A 204 -26.57 -6.65 -23.88
C SER A 204 -25.86 -7.13 -22.61
N VAL A 205 -25.11 -8.24 -22.70
CA VAL A 205 -24.28 -8.76 -21.60
C VAL A 205 -23.11 -7.81 -21.31
N ASP A 206 -22.46 -7.26 -22.34
CA ASP A 206 -21.40 -6.26 -22.19
C ASP A 206 -21.93 -5.00 -21.53
N LEU A 207 -23.08 -4.50 -21.99
CA LEU A 207 -23.76 -3.36 -21.39
C LEU A 207 -24.07 -3.63 -19.90
N GLN A 208 -24.66 -4.78 -19.58
CA GLN A 208 -24.98 -5.15 -18.20
C GLN A 208 -23.72 -5.20 -17.33
N THR A 209 -22.62 -5.73 -17.86
CA THR A 209 -21.34 -5.83 -17.15
C THR A 209 -20.78 -4.43 -16.85
N ILE A 210 -20.78 -3.53 -17.83
CA ILE A 210 -20.38 -2.13 -17.66
C ILE A 210 -21.24 -1.42 -16.60
N LEU A 211 -22.57 -1.57 -16.67
CA LEU A 211 -23.49 -0.91 -15.73
C LEU A 211 -23.36 -1.47 -14.31
N ASN A 212 -23.13 -2.79 -14.16
CA ASN A 212 -22.87 -3.40 -12.85
C ASN A 212 -21.59 -2.88 -12.23
N GLU A 213 -20.50 -2.76 -13.00
CA GLU A 213 -19.26 -2.16 -12.50
C GLU A 213 -19.44 -0.68 -12.15
N MET A 214 -20.27 0.05 -12.90
CA MET A 214 -20.59 1.44 -12.56
C MET A 214 -21.37 1.54 -11.25
N ASN A 215 -22.26 0.60 -10.96
CA ASN A 215 -22.97 0.53 -9.68
C ASN A 215 -22.03 0.20 -8.50
N THR A 216 -21.05 -0.67 -8.71
CA THR A 216 -19.99 -0.93 -7.72
C THR A 216 -19.18 0.34 -7.45
N PHE A 217 -18.76 1.06 -8.51
CA PHE A 217 -18.05 2.33 -8.38
C PHE A 217 -18.87 3.40 -7.66
N ARG A 218 -20.17 3.51 -7.97
CA ARG A 218 -21.11 4.39 -7.26
C ARG A 218 -21.21 4.02 -5.79
N THR A 219 -21.19 2.73 -5.45
CA THR A 219 -21.26 2.23 -4.08
C THR A 219 -20.06 2.71 -3.27
N TRP A 220 -18.84 2.61 -3.81
CA TRP A 220 -17.64 3.18 -3.20
C TRP A 220 -17.78 4.68 -2.90
N CYS A 221 -18.27 5.46 -3.88
CA CYS A 221 -18.51 6.90 -3.69
C CYS A 221 -19.55 7.17 -2.58
N SER A 222 -20.65 6.41 -2.53
CA SER A 222 -21.65 6.56 -1.46
C SER A 222 -21.13 6.11 -0.09
N THR A 223 -20.25 5.11 -0.03
CA THR A 223 -19.62 4.68 1.22
C THR A 223 -18.75 5.80 1.79
N LEU A 224 -17.95 6.49 0.95
CA LEU A 224 -17.20 7.67 1.37
C LEU A 224 -18.11 8.78 1.89
N PHE A 225 -19.19 9.09 1.16
CA PHE A 225 -20.19 10.06 1.62
C PHE A 225 -20.81 9.66 2.97
N GLY A 226 -21.10 8.38 3.16
CA GLY A 226 -21.66 7.86 4.40
C GLY A 226 -20.71 7.99 5.60
N TYR A 227 -19.41 7.78 5.39
CA TYR A 227 -18.40 7.96 6.45
C TYR A 227 -18.19 9.43 6.83
N ASP A 228 -18.27 10.34 5.86
CA ASP A 228 -18.22 11.78 6.08
C ASP A 228 -19.47 12.31 6.80
N TRP A 229 -20.66 11.87 6.38
CA TRP A 229 -21.92 12.28 7.01
C TRP A 229 -22.09 11.69 8.42
N VAL A 230 -21.79 10.39 8.58
CA VAL A 230 -21.97 9.65 9.84
C VAL A 230 -20.62 9.34 10.46
N GLY A 231 -20.10 10.33 11.18
CA GLY A 231 -18.93 10.21 12.04
C GLY A 231 -19.12 9.25 13.22
N ILE A 232 -18.05 9.04 13.99
CA ILE A 232 -18.18 8.37 15.30
C ILE A 232 -19.04 9.26 16.21
N PRO A 233 -19.99 8.71 17.00
CA PRO A 233 -20.83 9.51 17.87
C PRO A 233 -20.00 10.44 18.76
N LEU A 234 -20.32 11.73 18.74
CA LEU A 234 -19.57 12.76 19.46
C LEU A 234 -19.39 12.41 20.94
N VAL A 235 -20.44 11.88 21.59
CA VAL A 235 -20.40 11.45 22.99
C VAL A 235 -19.32 10.40 23.25
N TYR A 236 -19.06 9.50 22.29
CA TYR A 236 -18.04 8.48 22.47
C TYR A 236 -16.64 9.10 22.42
N THR A 237 -16.39 9.97 21.43
CA THR A 237 -15.14 10.75 21.37
C THR A 237 -14.93 11.57 22.65
N GLN A 238 -15.98 12.24 23.14
CA GLN A 238 -15.93 13.00 24.39
C GLN A 238 -15.59 12.14 25.61
N VAL A 239 -16.23 10.97 25.77
CA VAL A 239 -15.96 10.05 26.88
C VAL A 239 -14.50 9.60 26.89
N VAL A 240 -13.95 9.25 25.72
CA VAL A 240 -12.56 8.78 25.61
C VAL A 240 -11.60 9.93 25.91
N THR A 241 -11.82 11.11 25.34
CA THR A 241 -10.99 12.30 25.60
C THR A 241 -11.04 12.68 27.08
N LEU A 242 -12.22 12.68 27.70
CA LEU A 242 -12.39 12.97 29.12
C LEU A 242 -11.64 11.97 29.99
N ALA A 243 -11.71 10.67 29.69
CA ALA A 243 -11.00 9.64 30.44
C ALA A 243 -9.48 9.85 30.39
N VAL A 244 -8.92 10.09 29.20
CA VAL A 244 -7.48 10.35 29.03
C VAL A 244 -7.07 11.65 29.73
N TYR A 245 -7.80 12.75 29.52
CA TYR A 245 -7.42 14.05 30.09
C TYR A 245 -7.59 14.10 31.60
N THR A 246 -8.61 13.42 32.16
CA THR A 246 -8.76 13.28 33.61
C THR A 246 -7.60 12.48 34.21
N PHE A 247 -7.17 11.41 33.54
CA PHE A 247 -5.99 10.65 33.95
C PHE A 247 -4.71 11.51 33.92
N ILE A 248 -4.48 12.26 32.84
CA ILE A 248 -3.31 13.15 32.74
C ILE A 248 -3.37 14.26 33.81
N PHE A 249 -4.54 14.85 34.05
CA PHE A 249 -4.74 15.86 35.09
C PHE A 249 -4.45 15.28 36.49
N ALA A 250 -4.97 14.09 36.79
CA ALA A 250 -4.67 13.39 38.04
C ALA A 250 -3.16 13.10 38.18
N CYS A 251 -2.46 12.80 37.09
CA CYS A 251 -1.01 12.60 37.09
C CYS A 251 -0.22 13.89 37.37
N ILE A 252 -0.68 15.06 36.91
CA ILE A 252 0.00 16.35 37.15
C ILE A 252 0.11 16.63 38.66
N ILE A 253 -0.90 16.26 39.44
CA ILE A 253 -0.94 16.48 40.89
C ILE A 253 -0.41 15.25 41.63
N GLY A 254 -0.92 14.06 41.30
CA GLY A 254 -0.66 12.83 42.04
C GLY A 254 0.72 12.22 41.83
N ARG A 255 1.44 12.60 40.77
CA ARG A 255 2.81 12.13 40.51
C ARG A 255 3.87 13.17 40.86
N GLN A 256 3.54 14.15 41.69
CA GLN A 256 4.50 15.11 42.22
C GLN A 256 5.42 14.43 43.22
N PHE A 257 6.71 14.76 43.17
CA PHE A 257 7.66 14.30 44.19
C PHE A 257 7.40 15.05 45.49
N LEU A 258 7.00 14.31 46.52
CA LEU A 258 6.70 14.83 47.86
C LEU A 258 7.97 14.92 48.71
N ASP A 259 7.87 15.52 49.90
CA ASP A 259 8.99 15.63 50.84
C ASP A 259 9.39 14.24 51.39
N PRO A 260 10.60 13.73 51.06
CA PRO A 260 11.03 12.40 51.51
C PRO A 260 11.14 12.30 53.04
N ALA A 261 11.33 13.42 53.75
CA ALA A 261 11.42 13.43 55.19
C ALA A 261 10.10 13.05 55.89
N GLN A 262 8.96 13.13 55.18
CA GLN A 262 7.66 12.72 55.71
C GLN A 262 7.45 11.21 55.69
N GLY A 263 8.27 10.45 54.95
CA GLY A 263 8.17 8.99 54.89
C GLY A 263 6.84 8.47 54.32
N TYR A 264 6.26 9.16 53.32
CA TYR A 264 5.06 8.66 52.63
C TYR A 264 5.40 7.42 51.79
N PRO A 265 4.64 6.31 51.94
CA PRO A 265 4.88 5.10 51.16
C PRO A 265 4.91 5.36 49.65
N GLY A 266 5.97 4.92 48.97
CA GLY A 266 6.15 5.09 47.53
C GLY A 266 6.66 6.47 47.09
N HIS A 267 6.97 7.36 48.04
CA HIS A 267 7.48 8.71 47.78
C HIS A 267 8.81 8.96 48.52
N ASP A 268 9.67 7.94 48.58
CA ASP A 268 10.94 7.98 49.34
C ASP A 268 12.07 8.72 48.61
N GLN A 269 11.90 8.99 47.32
CA GLN A 269 12.94 9.55 46.44
C GLN A 269 12.40 10.70 45.61
N ASP A 270 13.21 11.75 45.46
CA ASP A 270 12.89 12.93 44.66
C ASP A 270 13.88 13.05 43.49
N PHE A 271 13.38 12.76 42.28
CA PHE A 271 14.18 12.85 41.05
C PHE A 271 13.98 14.17 40.30
N TYR A 272 13.12 15.08 40.79
CA TYR A 272 12.67 16.32 40.16
C TYR A 272 11.92 16.16 38.83
N VAL A 273 12.39 15.28 37.94
CA VAL A 273 11.84 15.02 36.61
C VAL A 273 11.12 13.67 36.59
N PRO A 274 9.79 13.63 36.36
CA PRO A 274 9.03 12.38 36.40
C PRO A 274 9.14 11.61 35.07
N ILE A 275 10.30 11.03 34.77
CA ILE A 275 10.60 10.37 33.49
C ILE A 275 9.54 9.32 33.10
N PHE A 276 9.12 8.45 34.03
CA PHE A 276 8.13 7.43 33.75
C PHE A 276 6.72 7.99 33.54
N THR A 277 6.36 9.09 34.22
CA THR A 277 5.10 9.79 33.96
C THR A 277 5.13 10.47 32.59
N MET A 278 6.26 11.04 32.17
CA MET A 278 6.45 11.56 30.82
C MET A 278 6.31 10.46 29.75
N LEU A 279 6.87 9.26 29.99
CA LEU A 279 6.68 8.11 29.10
C LEU A 279 5.22 7.65 29.05
N GLN A 280 4.53 7.59 30.20
CA GLN A 280 3.09 7.30 30.25
C GLN A 280 2.27 8.32 29.47
N PHE A 281 2.63 9.61 29.53
CA PHE A 281 2.02 10.64 28.70
C PHE A 281 2.18 10.32 27.20
N PHE A 282 3.39 9.96 26.75
CA PHE A 282 3.61 9.54 25.36
C PHE A 282 2.74 8.33 24.99
N PHE A 283 2.58 7.35 25.88
CA PHE A 283 1.76 6.18 25.60
C PHE A 283 0.27 6.50 25.50
N TYR A 284 -0.32 7.16 26.50
CA TYR A 284 -1.77 7.42 26.52
C TYR A 284 -2.19 8.54 25.56
N SER A 285 -1.51 9.69 25.60
CA SER A 285 -1.82 10.80 24.68
C SER A 285 -1.41 10.46 23.25
N GLY A 286 -0.32 9.72 23.05
CA GLY A 286 0.07 9.25 21.71
C GLY A 286 -0.93 8.27 21.13
N TRP A 287 -1.45 7.35 21.94
CA TRP A 287 -2.47 6.41 21.49
C TRP A 287 -3.81 7.11 21.18
N LEU A 288 -4.16 8.17 21.94
CA LEU A 288 -5.27 9.06 21.57
C LEU A 288 -5.00 9.81 20.26
N LYS A 289 -3.78 10.30 20.04
CA LYS A 289 -3.38 10.97 18.78
C LYS A 289 -3.47 10.06 17.56
N VAL A 290 -3.25 8.75 17.71
CA VAL A 290 -3.52 7.79 16.62
C VAL A 290 -4.98 7.87 16.19
N ALA A 291 -5.92 7.90 17.14
CA ALA A 291 -7.33 8.07 16.80
C ALA A 291 -7.63 9.46 16.24
N GLU A 292 -7.06 10.52 16.81
CA GLU A 292 -7.27 11.91 16.35
C GLU A 292 -6.83 12.11 14.90
N GLN A 293 -5.70 11.52 14.50
CA GLN A 293 -5.20 11.61 13.13
C GLN A 293 -6.05 10.78 12.15
N LEU A 294 -6.45 9.56 12.54
CA LEU A 294 -7.13 8.64 11.64
C LEU A 294 -8.65 8.84 11.56
N ILE A 295 -9.24 9.67 12.42
CA ILE A 295 -10.69 9.90 12.47
C ILE A 295 -11.23 10.51 11.17
N ASN A 296 -10.43 11.38 10.52
CA ASN A 296 -10.73 11.96 9.22
C ASN A 296 -9.48 11.89 8.32
N PRO A 297 -9.29 10.80 7.55
CA PRO A 297 -8.11 10.61 6.71
C PRO A 297 -8.12 11.41 5.41
N PHE A 298 -9.09 12.30 5.21
CA PHE A 298 -9.21 13.17 4.04
C PHE A 298 -8.81 14.62 4.35
N GLY A 299 -8.10 14.83 5.45
CA GLY A 299 -7.52 16.09 5.87
C GLY A 299 -6.23 16.46 5.11
N GLU A 300 -5.30 17.05 5.84
CA GLU A 300 -4.00 17.52 5.36
C GLU A 300 -2.84 17.08 6.28
N ASP A 301 -3.08 16.13 7.18
CA ASP A 301 -2.04 15.58 8.04
C ASP A 301 -1.02 14.78 7.22
N ASP A 302 0.18 14.58 7.80
CA ASP A 302 1.28 13.89 7.11
C ASP A 302 0.91 12.49 6.61
N ASP A 303 -0.03 11.81 7.29
CA ASP A 303 -0.43 10.41 7.03
C ASP A 303 -1.86 10.27 6.49
N ASP A 304 -2.49 11.37 6.11
CA ASP A 304 -3.78 11.37 5.42
C ASP A 304 -3.64 10.82 3.99
N PHE A 305 -4.76 10.48 3.37
CA PHE A 305 -4.79 9.93 2.03
C PHE A 305 -4.45 10.98 0.96
N GLU A 306 -3.63 10.58 -0.02
CA GLU A 306 -3.29 11.44 -1.17
C GLU A 306 -4.41 11.49 -2.23
N ALA A 307 -5.58 12.01 -1.87
CA ALA A 307 -6.74 12.08 -2.77
C ALA A 307 -6.46 12.87 -4.06
N ASN A 308 -5.68 13.95 -3.98
CA ASN A 308 -5.26 14.73 -5.16
C ASN A 308 -4.43 13.89 -6.15
N TRP A 309 -3.50 13.08 -5.65
CA TRP A 309 -2.70 12.17 -6.49
C TRP A 309 -3.58 11.08 -7.12
N CYS A 310 -4.53 10.53 -6.35
CA CYS A 310 -5.49 9.56 -6.88
C CYS A 310 -6.28 10.15 -8.05
N ILE A 311 -6.76 11.39 -7.94
CA ILE A 311 -7.48 12.10 -9.01
C ILE A 311 -6.62 12.22 -10.28
N ASP A 312 -5.36 12.68 -10.14
CA ASP A 312 -4.46 12.89 -11.27
C ASP A 312 -4.09 11.57 -11.96
N ARG A 313 -3.71 10.57 -11.16
CA ARG A 313 -3.41 9.21 -11.65
C ARG A 313 -4.61 8.64 -12.38
N ASN A 314 -5.80 8.74 -11.78
CA ASN A 314 -7.01 8.15 -12.34
C ASN A 314 -7.41 8.82 -13.64
N LEU A 315 -7.34 10.15 -13.73
CA LEU A 315 -7.59 10.88 -14.97
C LEU A 315 -6.62 10.43 -16.08
N GLN A 316 -5.32 10.42 -15.80
CA GLN A 316 -4.30 10.07 -16.79
C GLN A 316 -4.43 8.62 -17.27
N VAL A 317 -4.42 7.66 -16.34
CA VAL A 317 -4.42 6.23 -16.66
C VAL A 317 -5.70 5.82 -17.37
N SER A 318 -6.86 6.31 -16.91
CA SER A 318 -8.16 5.98 -17.54
C SER A 318 -8.25 6.47 -18.97
N LEU A 319 -7.80 7.69 -19.25
CA LEU A 319 -7.88 8.26 -20.60
C LEU A 319 -6.89 7.60 -21.56
N ILE A 320 -5.69 7.22 -21.13
CA ILE A 320 -4.72 6.48 -21.96
C ILE A 320 -5.28 5.10 -22.32
N ALA A 321 -5.80 4.37 -21.33
CA ALA A 321 -6.21 2.98 -21.50
C ALA A 321 -7.44 2.81 -22.43
N VAL A 322 -8.36 3.77 -22.44
CA VAL A 322 -9.53 3.72 -23.33
C VAL A 322 -9.30 4.40 -24.69
N ASP A 323 -8.13 5.00 -24.90
CA ASP A 323 -7.80 5.73 -26.11
C ASP A 323 -6.63 5.07 -26.85
N GLU A 324 -5.41 5.34 -26.40
CA GLU A 324 -4.16 4.86 -27.03
C GLU A 324 -4.03 3.34 -27.00
N MET A 325 -4.59 2.70 -25.96
CA MET A 325 -4.55 1.24 -25.80
C MET A 325 -5.78 0.52 -26.39
N HIS A 326 -6.78 1.26 -26.90
CA HIS A 326 -7.99 0.64 -27.44
C HIS A 326 -7.66 -0.27 -28.63
N MET A 327 -7.90 -1.57 -28.48
CA MET A 327 -7.60 -2.60 -29.49
C MET A 327 -6.16 -2.53 -30.01
N ASN A 328 -5.24 -2.00 -29.21
CA ASN A 328 -3.84 -1.84 -29.54
C ASN A 328 -3.01 -2.75 -28.64
N PHE A 329 -2.66 -3.92 -29.15
CA PHE A 329 -1.91 -4.95 -28.46
C PHE A 329 -0.68 -5.37 -29.27
N PRO A 330 0.40 -5.83 -28.61
CA PRO A 330 1.59 -6.30 -29.31
C PRO A 330 1.26 -7.53 -30.19
N PRO A 331 2.02 -7.75 -31.28
CA PRO A 331 1.85 -8.93 -32.12
C PRO A 331 1.95 -10.23 -31.32
N MET A 332 1.09 -11.20 -31.64
CA MET A 332 1.13 -12.51 -31.00
C MET A 332 2.38 -13.28 -31.43
N THR A 333 3.19 -13.69 -30.45
CA THR A 333 4.38 -14.50 -30.64
C THR A 333 4.34 -15.72 -29.74
N LYS A 334 4.94 -16.84 -30.18
CA LYS A 334 5.20 -17.98 -29.30
C LYS A 334 6.07 -17.52 -28.13
N ASP A 335 5.69 -17.89 -26.92
CA ASP A 335 6.47 -17.61 -25.73
C ASP A 335 7.72 -18.50 -25.68
N ILE A 336 8.64 -18.20 -24.76
CA ILE A 336 9.93 -18.90 -24.63
C ILE A 336 9.78 -20.36 -24.19
N TYR A 337 8.64 -20.75 -23.63
CA TYR A 337 8.33 -22.10 -23.15
C TYR A 337 7.33 -22.83 -24.06
N TRP A 338 7.07 -22.35 -25.27
CA TRP A 338 6.00 -22.84 -26.15
C TRP A 338 5.94 -24.37 -26.35
N ASN A 339 7.10 -25.04 -26.37
CA ASN A 339 7.20 -26.51 -26.50
C ASN A 339 7.75 -27.19 -25.22
N ASP A 340 7.85 -26.47 -24.11
CA ASP A 340 8.42 -26.96 -22.86
C ASP A 340 7.31 -27.24 -21.84
N SER A 341 7.11 -28.53 -21.54
CA SER A 341 6.12 -28.98 -20.55
C SER A 341 6.56 -28.70 -19.11
N GLU A 342 7.84 -28.41 -18.86
CA GLU A 342 8.43 -28.13 -17.55
C GLU A 342 8.98 -26.70 -17.49
N ALA A 343 8.13 -25.71 -17.79
CA ALA A 343 8.51 -24.30 -17.77
C ALA A 343 9.14 -23.86 -16.43
N LEU A 344 10.46 -23.60 -16.45
CA LEU A 344 11.25 -23.17 -15.30
C LEU A 344 11.84 -21.76 -15.54
N PRO A 345 11.23 -20.70 -14.97
CA PRO A 345 11.81 -19.37 -14.96
C PRO A 345 13.19 -19.32 -14.26
N PRO A 346 14.18 -18.60 -14.82
CA PRO A 346 15.50 -18.52 -14.21
C PRO A 346 15.46 -17.67 -12.92
N TYR A 347 16.28 -18.07 -11.94
CA TYR A 347 16.52 -17.28 -10.73
C TYR A 347 17.80 -16.47 -10.87
N THR A 348 17.80 -15.24 -10.35
CA THR A 348 19.03 -14.48 -10.18
C THR A 348 19.88 -15.09 -9.06
N LEU A 349 21.18 -14.80 -9.04
CA LEU A 349 22.09 -15.32 -8.02
C LEU A 349 21.65 -14.93 -6.59
N ALA A 350 21.12 -13.72 -6.41
CA ALA A 350 20.62 -13.24 -5.12
C ALA A 350 19.30 -13.90 -4.69
N ALA A 351 18.57 -14.53 -5.61
CA ALA A 351 17.30 -15.19 -5.34
C ALA A 351 17.38 -16.72 -5.38
N ALA A 352 18.58 -17.29 -5.60
CA ALA A 352 18.76 -18.73 -5.76
C ALA A 352 18.27 -19.53 -4.55
N ASP A 353 18.45 -18.99 -3.34
CA ASP A 353 18.02 -19.61 -2.08
C ASP A 353 16.49 -19.69 -1.94
N TYR A 354 15.74 -18.92 -2.73
CA TYR A 354 14.27 -18.97 -2.76
C TYR A 354 13.71 -20.04 -3.71
N CYS A 355 14.59 -20.73 -4.46
CA CYS A 355 14.18 -21.87 -5.29
C CYS A 355 13.92 -23.09 -4.40
N ILE A 356 12.69 -23.20 -3.90
CA ILE A 356 12.23 -24.28 -3.03
C ILE A 356 11.40 -25.30 -3.82
N PRO A 357 11.32 -26.58 -3.37
CA PRO A 357 10.43 -27.55 -3.99
C PRO A 357 8.95 -27.13 -3.85
N SER A 358 8.10 -27.61 -4.76
CA SER A 358 6.67 -27.38 -4.67
C SER A 358 6.12 -27.87 -3.34
N PHE A 359 5.38 -27.02 -2.64
CA PHE A 359 4.63 -27.44 -1.47
C PHE A 359 3.40 -28.25 -1.92
N LEU A 360 3.34 -29.52 -1.53
CA LEU A 360 2.30 -30.47 -1.97
C LEU A 360 1.24 -30.73 -0.89
N GLY A 361 1.25 -29.94 0.19
CA GLY A 361 0.38 -30.10 1.35
C GLY A 361 1.09 -30.79 2.52
N SER A 362 0.73 -30.40 3.74
CA SER A 362 1.33 -30.90 4.99
C SER A 362 1.06 -32.39 5.25
N THR A 363 0.04 -32.96 4.62
CA THR A 363 -0.39 -34.34 4.83
C THR A 363 0.31 -35.36 3.92
N ARG A 364 1.19 -34.91 3.00
CA ARG A 364 1.86 -35.82 2.06
C ARG A 364 2.81 -36.82 2.74
N GLU A 365 3.34 -36.45 3.90
CA GLU A 365 4.20 -37.31 4.73
C GLU A 365 3.42 -38.06 5.82
N LEU A 366 2.10 -37.84 5.92
CA LEU A 366 1.25 -38.66 6.76
C LEU A 366 1.02 -40.00 6.06
N ASP A 367 1.85 -40.99 6.36
CA ASP A 367 1.50 -42.39 6.08
C ASP A 367 0.33 -42.75 7.00
N PRO A 368 -0.90 -42.98 6.48
CA PRO A 368 -1.97 -43.48 7.31
C PRO A 368 -1.57 -44.86 7.84
N PRO A 369 -1.79 -45.17 9.14
CA PRO A 369 -1.53 -46.50 9.66
C PRO A 369 -2.46 -47.48 8.93
N ILE A 370 -1.92 -48.19 7.94
CA ILE A 370 -2.59 -49.34 7.35
C ILE A 370 -2.58 -50.40 8.45
N GLN A 371 -3.68 -50.49 9.21
CA GLN A 371 -3.89 -51.63 10.10
C GLN A 371 -3.83 -52.89 9.23
N ASN A 372 -2.92 -53.80 9.58
CA ASN A 372 -2.83 -55.13 8.99
C ASN A 372 -4.12 -55.90 9.29
N GLY A 373 -5.13 -55.73 8.44
CA GLY A 373 -6.44 -56.36 8.55
C GLY A 373 -7.09 -56.40 7.18
N THR A 374 -6.82 -57.48 6.45
CA THR A 374 -7.64 -58.06 5.38
C THR A 374 -8.70 -57.17 4.72
N ASP A 375 -8.28 -56.28 3.82
CA ASP A 375 -9.13 -55.88 2.70
C ASP A 375 -8.34 -56.02 1.40
N LYS A 376 -8.74 -57.02 0.61
CA LYS A 376 -8.13 -57.39 -0.67
C LYS A 376 -8.39 -56.28 -1.69
N ILE A 377 -7.44 -55.37 -1.89
CA ILE A 377 -7.32 -54.65 -3.16
C ILE A 377 -6.45 -55.51 -4.09
N PRO A 378 -6.98 -56.05 -5.21
CA PRO A 378 -6.24 -56.98 -6.05
C PRO A 378 -4.97 -56.35 -6.64
N LYS A 379 -3.93 -57.18 -6.72
CA LYS A 379 -2.58 -56.91 -7.25
C LYS A 379 -2.59 -56.18 -8.60
N LEU A 380 -2.61 -54.85 -8.60
CA LEU A 380 -2.29 -54.01 -9.76
C LEU A 380 -1.26 -52.91 -9.43
N ARG A 381 -0.37 -53.14 -8.47
CA ARG A 381 0.55 -52.09 -7.96
C ARG A 381 2.00 -52.51 -7.74
N SER A 382 2.53 -53.43 -8.53
CA SER A 382 3.97 -53.78 -8.47
C SER A 382 4.77 -53.38 -9.72
N ARG A 383 4.15 -52.80 -10.77
CA ARG A 383 4.86 -52.36 -11.98
C ARG A 383 4.95 -50.83 -12.14
N ILE A 384 3.97 -50.08 -11.62
CA ILE A 384 3.93 -48.61 -11.76
C ILE A 384 4.80 -47.92 -10.69
N LEU A 385 4.82 -48.41 -9.45
CA LEU A 385 5.60 -47.79 -8.36
C LEU A 385 7.13 -47.94 -8.54
N ARG A 386 7.60 -49.03 -9.18
CA ARG A 386 9.03 -49.21 -9.49
C ARG A 386 9.55 -48.25 -10.56
N ASN A 387 8.70 -47.84 -11.50
CA ASN A 387 9.07 -46.86 -12.52
C ASN A 387 9.00 -45.42 -11.99
N TRP A 388 8.16 -45.15 -10.98
CA TRP A 388 8.12 -43.85 -10.31
C TRP A 388 9.35 -43.61 -9.42
N CYS A 389 9.77 -44.61 -8.63
CA CYS A 389 10.92 -44.45 -7.73
C CYS A 389 12.26 -44.30 -8.46
N LYS A 390 12.44 -44.99 -9.60
CA LYS A 390 13.64 -44.82 -10.45
C LYS A 390 13.74 -43.43 -11.08
N ARG A 391 12.61 -42.77 -11.36
CA ARG A 391 12.60 -41.41 -11.92
C ARG A 391 13.04 -40.33 -10.91
N THR A 392 12.85 -40.58 -9.63
CA THR A 392 13.30 -39.68 -8.54
C THR A 392 14.79 -39.81 -8.19
N GLU A 393 15.41 -40.98 -8.39
CA GLU A 393 16.86 -41.13 -8.20
C GLU A 393 17.67 -40.41 -9.30
N GLU A 394 17.22 -40.42 -10.56
CA GLU A 394 17.86 -39.66 -11.65
C GLU A 394 17.81 -38.13 -11.44
N GLN A 395 16.75 -37.60 -10.81
CA GLN A 395 16.68 -36.19 -10.42
C GLN A 395 17.67 -35.82 -9.30
N THR A 396 18.03 -36.78 -8.45
CA THR A 396 19.00 -36.55 -7.36
C THR A 396 20.43 -36.58 -7.90
N GLN A 397 20.71 -37.34 -8.95
CA GLN A 397 22.01 -37.37 -9.62
C GLN A 397 22.29 -36.08 -10.43
N PHE A 398 21.25 -35.47 -11.01
CA PHE A 398 21.35 -34.16 -11.65
C PHE A 398 21.71 -33.03 -10.68
N ARG A 399 21.25 -33.09 -9.41
CA ARG A 399 21.64 -32.13 -8.36
C ARG A 399 23.15 -32.10 -8.15
N HIS A 400 23.82 -33.26 -8.17
CA HIS A 400 25.27 -33.31 -8.04
C HIS A 400 25.96 -32.62 -9.23
N PHE A 401 25.52 -32.88 -10.47
CA PHE A 401 26.17 -32.35 -11.68
C PHE A 401 26.08 -30.81 -11.80
N THR A 402 24.95 -30.21 -11.43
CA THR A 402 24.81 -28.74 -11.42
C THR A 402 25.61 -28.07 -10.30
N TYR A 403 25.74 -28.70 -9.12
CA TYR A 403 26.57 -28.18 -8.04
C TYR A 403 28.08 -28.24 -8.36
N THR A 404 28.56 -29.33 -8.98
CA THR A 404 29.98 -29.41 -9.41
C THR A 404 30.32 -28.46 -10.55
N CYS A 405 29.40 -28.22 -11.50
CA CYS A 405 29.66 -27.29 -12.61
C CYS A 405 29.80 -25.83 -12.15
N VAL A 406 29.02 -25.40 -11.15
CA VAL A 406 29.12 -24.04 -10.59
C VAL A 406 30.40 -23.85 -9.77
N ILE A 407 30.82 -24.87 -9.01
CA ILE A 407 32.10 -24.83 -8.26
C ILE A 407 33.31 -24.89 -9.19
N ALA A 408 33.27 -25.72 -10.25
CA ALA A 408 34.36 -25.82 -11.23
C ALA A 408 34.56 -24.51 -12.01
N LYS A 409 33.48 -23.81 -12.37
CA LYS A 409 33.57 -22.47 -12.98
C LYS A 409 34.20 -21.44 -12.03
N LYS A 410 33.88 -21.50 -10.74
CA LYS A 410 34.44 -20.60 -9.71
C LYS A 410 35.95 -20.78 -9.55
N GLN A 411 36.45 -22.01 -9.56
CA GLN A 411 37.89 -22.32 -9.50
C GLN A 411 38.65 -21.95 -10.77
N GLN A 412 38.06 -22.13 -11.96
CA GLN A 412 38.69 -21.71 -13.22
C GLN A 412 38.80 -20.19 -13.34
N THR A 413 37.79 -19.43 -12.89
CA THR A 413 37.87 -17.96 -12.86
C THR A 413 38.86 -17.44 -11.81
N SER A 414 38.94 -18.04 -10.63
CA SER A 414 39.95 -17.65 -9.62
C SER A 414 41.39 -17.90 -10.09
N ASN A 415 41.67 -19.05 -10.69
CA ASN A 415 43.01 -19.38 -11.18
C ASN A 415 43.45 -18.52 -12.39
N THR A 416 42.49 -17.99 -13.15
CA THR A 416 42.78 -17.08 -14.28
C THR A 416 43.01 -15.65 -13.80
N ILE A 417 42.35 -15.23 -12.72
CA ILE A 417 42.55 -13.91 -12.10
C ILE A 417 43.89 -13.86 -11.35
N GLU A 418 44.27 -14.92 -10.60
CA GLU A 418 45.57 -14.99 -9.93
C GLU A 418 46.76 -15.07 -10.90
N ARG A 419 46.62 -15.76 -12.05
CA ARG A 419 47.68 -15.81 -13.08
C ARG A 419 47.88 -14.48 -13.82
N ASN A 420 46.86 -13.62 -13.89
CA ASN A 420 46.96 -12.32 -14.56
C ASN A 420 47.31 -11.16 -13.60
N ALA A 421 47.21 -11.37 -12.28
CA ALA A 421 47.59 -10.36 -11.27
C ALA A 421 49.12 -10.23 -11.05
N HIS A 422 49.93 -11.18 -11.55
CA HIS A 422 51.40 -11.11 -11.46
C HIS A 422 52.09 -10.29 -12.56
N LYS A 423 51.33 -9.55 -13.39
CA LYS A 423 51.88 -8.61 -14.37
C LYS A 423 51.13 -7.28 -14.36
N SER A 424 51.28 -6.47 -13.32
CA SER A 424 51.27 -4.99 -13.40
C SER A 424 51.49 -4.35 -12.02
N ASN A 425 52.45 -3.42 -11.96
CA ASN A 425 52.84 -2.65 -10.78
C ASN A 425 51.84 -1.49 -10.53
N PRO A 426 51.62 -1.03 -9.28
CA PRO A 426 50.50 -0.16 -8.93
C PRO A 426 50.85 1.34 -8.99
N ALA A 427 50.00 2.16 -9.61
CA ALA A 427 50.07 3.61 -9.45
C ALA A 427 48.67 4.26 -9.56
N ARG A 428 48.35 5.04 -8.52
CA ARG A 428 47.33 6.11 -8.39
C ARG A 428 45.84 5.76 -8.48
N ILE A 429 45.19 5.82 -7.32
CA ILE A 429 43.74 6.04 -7.16
C ILE A 429 43.55 7.50 -6.71
N THR A 430 42.82 8.29 -7.50
CA THR A 430 42.18 9.54 -7.08
C THR A 430 40.74 9.57 -7.59
N ALA A 431 39.87 10.12 -6.74
CA ALA A 431 38.42 10.13 -6.78
C ALA A 431 37.77 10.75 -8.05
N GLY A 432 36.51 10.38 -8.32
CA GLY A 432 35.66 11.13 -9.25
C GLY A 432 34.34 10.46 -9.63
N ASN A 433 33.24 10.99 -9.11
CA ASN A 433 31.85 10.67 -9.44
C ASN A 433 31.52 10.62 -10.95
N ARG A 434 30.70 9.62 -11.36
CA ARG A 434 29.46 9.75 -12.17
C ARG A 434 29.19 8.47 -12.96
N CYS A 435 27.98 7.91 -12.82
CA CYS A 435 27.40 7.00 -13.80
C CYS A 435 27.04 7.76 -15.08
N PRO A 436 27.41 7.26 -16.27
CA PRO A 436 26.76 7.60 -17.52
C PRO A 436 26.02 6.39 -18.11
N ILE A 437 24.72 6.57 -18.28
CA ILE A 437 23.90 6.28 -19.47
C ILE A 437 24.59 5.37 -20.53
N TYR A 438 24.02 4.18 -20.73
CA TYR A 438 24.30 3.27 -21.84
C TYR A 438 23.93 3.87 -23.21
N PRO A 439 24.78 3.73 -24.25
CA PRO A 439 24.33 3.71 -25.62
C PRO A 439 24.48 2.34 -26.29
N GLN A 440 23.54 2.06 -27.18
CA GLN A 440 23.43 0.91 -28.09
C GLN A 440 24.75 0.62 -28.84
N LYS A 441 25.11 -0.67 -28.95
CA LYS A 441 25.85 -1.25 -30.09
C LYS A 441 25.78 -2.79 -30.05
N SER A 442 24.79 -3.35 -30.73
CA SER A 442 24.72 -4.78 -31.07
C SER A 442 24.64 -4.96 -32.59
N LYS A 443 25.76 -4.74 -33.28
CA LYS A 443 25.98 -5.18 -34.66
C LYS A 443 27.48 -5.42 -34.84
N GLN A 444 27.90 -6.68 -34.70
CA GLN A 444 29.09 -7.32 -35.31
C GLN A 444 29.48 -8.58 -34.52
N MET A 445 28.77 -9.69 -34.77
CA MET A 445 29.30 -11.05 -34.61
C MET A 445 28.29 -12.04 -35.18
N LYS A 446 28.14 -12.03 -36.51
CA LYS A 446 27.47 -13.09 -37.29
C LYS A 446 27.99 -13.04 -38.72
N THR A 447 29.28 -13.34 -38.89
CA THR A 447 29.90 -13.58 -40.20
C THR A 447 31.20 -14.36 -40.01
N ARG A 448 31.11 -15.63 -39.56
CA ARG A 448 32.17 -16.63 -39.82
C ARG A 448 31.74 -18.06 -39.44
N CYS A 449 30.70 -18.60 -40.07
CA CYS A 449 30.49 -20.06 -40.22
C CYS A 449 29.28 -20.33 -41.14
N GLU A 450 29.37 -19.88 -42.38
CA GLU A 450 28.51 -20.32 -43.49
C GLU A 450 29.29 -20.02 -44.78
N LYS A 451 30.37 -20.76 -44.96
CA LYS A 451 31.11 -20.88 -46.21
C LYS A 451 31.52 -22.34 -46.36
N GLU A 452 30.58 -23.17 -46.76
CA GLU A 452 30.85 -24.38 -47.54
C GLU A 452 29.56 -24.79 -48.25
N HIS A 453 29.68 -24.99 -49.56
CA HIS A 453 28.66 -25.44 -50.52
C HIS A 453 27.58 -24.46 -51.00
N ARG A 454 27.97 -23.60 -51.96
CA ARG A 454 27.31 -23.57 -53.27
C ARG A 454 28.19 -22.92 -54.35
N GLN A 455 28.36 -23.62 -55.47
CA GLN A 455 28.98 -23.17 -56.72
C GLN A 455 28.07 -23.68 -57.87
N PRO A 456 28.17 -23.18 -59.11
CA PRO A 456 27.41 -22.00 -59.55
C PRO A 456 26.56 -22.25 -60.82
N GLU A 457 25.87 -21.18 -61.24
CA GLU A 457 25.06 -20.97 -62.43
C GLU A 457 25.61 -21.53 -63.76
N LYS A 458 24.68 -21.81 -64.69
CA LYS A 458 24.83 -21.41 -66.10
C LYS A 458 23.46 -21.22 -66.79
N GLU A 459 23.31 -20.07 -67.42
CA GLU A 459 22.25 -19.64 -68.33
C GLU A 459 22.09 -20.57 -69.54
N LYS A 460 20.85 -20.68 -70.07
CA LYS A 460 20.44 -20.13 -71.39
C LYS A 460 19.09 -20.69 -71.85
N GLY A 461 18.14 -19.79 -72.10
CA GLY A 461 17.48 -19.67 -73.40
C GLY A 461 16.23 -20.52 -73.73
N ILE A 462 15.15 -19.77 -74.01
CA ILE A 462 14.22 -19.92 -75.15
C ILE A 462 13.12 -20.99 -75.06
N GLY A 463 11.87 -20.53 -75.25
CA GLY A 463 10.95 -21.18 -76.19
C GLY A 463 9.62 -21.67 -75.63
N SER A 464 8.59 -20.81 -75.77
CA SER A 464 7.25 -21.11 -76.32
C SER A 464 6.65 -22.52 -76.20
N GLY A 465 5.42 -22.56 -75.67
CA GLY A 465 4.48 -23.68 -75.75
C GLY A 465 3.37 -23.52 -74.75
#